data_AF-A0AB33B601-F1
#
_entry.id   AF-A0AB33B601-F1
#
_cell.length_a   1.000
_cell.length_b   1.000
_cell.length_c   1.000
_cell.angle_alpha   90.00
_cell.angle_beta   90.00
_cell.angle_gamma   90.00
#
_symmetry.space_group_name_H-M   'P 1'
#
loop_
_entity.id
_entity.type
_entity.pdbx_description
1 polymer ?
#
loop_
_entity_poly.entity_id
_entity_poly.type
_entity_poly.pdbx_seq_one_letter_code
_entity_poly.pdbx_strand_id
1 'polypeptide(L)'
;MSSKLIRWKIEDITFKTLRESEVWADSIANEIYGETINGYITPDYKIAYSLAFFLASASHFIVHTEKEAIKDSFIYKVWVTVATNK
;
A
#
# COMPACT_ATOMS: atom_id res chain seq x y z
N MET A 1 9.43 10.44 20.50
CA MET A 1 8.69 10.15 19.25
C MET A 1 9.44 9.07 18.50
N SER A 2 9.03 7.81 18.63
CA SER A 2 9.60 6.74 17.82
C SER A 2 8.89 6.78 16.46
N SER A 3 9.59 7.21 15.41
CA SER A 3 9.13 6.92 14.05
C SER A 3 9.18 5.40 13.89
N LYS A 4 8.04 4.71 14.05
CA LYS A 4 7.95 3.26 13.82
C LYS A 4 8.46 3.02 12.40
N LEU A 5 9.59 2.30 12.26
CA LEU A 5 10.18 1.97 10.96
C LEU A 5 9.11 1.31 10.11
N ILE A 6 8.98 1.71 8.83
CA ILE A 6 8.01 1.08 7.94
C ILE A 6 8.48 -0.35 7.63
N ARG A 7 7.63 -1.32 7.95
CA ARG A 7 7.70 -2.72 7.55
C ARG A 7 7.11 -2.85 6.15
N TRP A 8 7.99 -2.75 5.17
CA TRP A 8 7.65 -2.87 3.75
C TRP A 8 7.52 -4.33 3.34
N LYS A 9 6.48 -4.64 2.56
CA LYS A 9 6.42 -5.80 1.67
C LYS A 9 6.65 -5.33 0.24
N ILE A 10 7.51 -6.04 -0.49
CA ILE A 10 7.93 -5.68 -1.85
C ILE A 10 7.68 -6.90 -2.73
N GLU A 11 6.92 -6.70 -3.80
CA GLU A 11 6.62 -7.76 -4.77
C GLU A 11 6.64 -7.18 -6.19
N ASP A 12 7.10 -7.99 -7.15
CA ASP A 12 7.21 -7.60 -8.57
C ASP A 12 6.05 -8.16 -9.42
N ILE A 13 4.92 -8.47 -8.75
CA ILE A 13 3.75 -9.03 -9.41
C ILE A 13 2.98 -7.92 -10.16
N THR A 14 2.53 -8.24 -11.36
CA THR A 14 1.62 -7.41 -12.14
C THR A 14 0.48 -8.26 -12.67
N PHE A 15 -0.72 -7.68 -12.67
CA PHE A 15 -1.92 -8.34 -13.20
C PHE A 15 -2.40 -7.68 -14.47
N LYS A 16 -3.08 -8.47 -15.30
CA LYS A 16 -3.64 -7.98 -16.56
C LYS A 16 -4.87 -7.12 -16.31
N THR A 17 -5.71 -7.52 -15.37
CA THR A 17 -7.01 -6.88 -15.12
C THR A 17 -7.03 -6.12 -13.81
N LEU A 18 -7.91 -5.11 -13.72
CA LEU A 18 -8.14 -4.40 -12.46
C LEU A 18 -8.70 -5.35 -11.38
N ARG A 19 -9.59 -6.28 -11.77
CA ARG A 19 -10.22 -7.22 -10.83
C ARG A 19 -9.20 -8.10 -10.10
N GLU A 20 -8.18 -8.60 -10.80
CA GLU A 20 -7.11 -9.38 -10.18
C GLU A 20 -6.29 -8.52 -9.20
N SER A 21 -5.94 -7.29 -9.60
CA SER A 21 -5.23 -6.35 -8.73
C SER A 21 -6.03 -5.93 -7.50
N GLU A 22 -7.36 -5.79 -7.61
CA GLU A 22 -8.24 -5.50 -6.48
C GLU A 22 -8.25 -6.65 -5.47
N VAL A 23 -8.37 -7.90 -5.94
CA VAL A 23 -8.33 -9.09 -5.07
C VAL A 23 -6.98 -9.16 -4.35
N TRP A 24 -5.89 -8.84 -5.04
CA TRP A 24 -4.57 -8.79 -4.41
C TRP A 24 -4.46 -7.66 -3.39
N ALA A 25 -4.93 -6.45 -3.75
CA ALA A 25 -4.92 -5.29 -2.86
C ALA A 25 -5.72 -5.53 -1.57
N ASP A 26 -6.83 -6.26 -1.64
CA ASP A 26 -7.62 -6.64 -0.46
C ASP A 26 -6.82 -7.55 0.50
N SER A 27 -6.06 -8.51 -0.04
CA SER A 27 -5.13 -9.33 0.76
C SER A 27 -4.07 -8.48 1.45
N ILE A 28 -3.48 -7.51 0.73
CA ILE A 28 -2.46 -6.62 1.30
C ILE A 28 -3.07 -5.69 2.37
N ALA A 29 -4.29 -5.19 2.16
CA ALA A 29 -5.00 -4.40 3.16
C ALA A 29 -5.20 -5.19 4.45
N ASN A 30 -5.59 -6.47 4.36
CA ASN A 30 -5.73 -7.35 5.53
C ASN A 30 -4.42 -7.56 6.29
N GLU A 31 -3.28 -7.67 5.61
CA GLU A 31 -1.96 -7.71 6.26
C GLU A 31 -1.63 -6.40 7.00
N ILE A 32 -1.98 -5.25 6.41
CA ILE A 32 -1.81 -3.93 7.04
C ILE A 32 -2.74 -3.77 8.26
N TYR A 33 -4.00 -4.19 8.17
CA TYR A 33 -4.94 -4.20 9.30
C TYR A 33 -4.48 -5.15 10.42
N GLY A 34 -3.87 -6.29 10.07
CA GLY A 34 -3.23 -7.21 11.01
C GLY A 34 -1.89 -6.73 11.56
N GLU A 35 -1.45 -5.52 11.17
CA GLU A 35 -0.16 -4.92 11.51
C GLU A 35 1.09 -5.76 11.17
N THR A 36 0.99 -6.78 10.31
CA THR A 36 2.16 -7.59 9.92
C THR A 36 3.14 -6.75 9.11
N ILE A 37 2.59 -5.90 8.25
CA ILE A 37 3.28 -4.87 7.46
C ILE A 37 2.56 -3.53 7.68
N ASN A 38 3.17 -2.43 7.26
CA ASN A 38 2.51 -1.13 7.23
C ASN A 38 2.83 -0.33 5.96
N GLY A 39 3.51 -0.96 4.99
CA GLY A 39 3.73 -0.41 3.67
C GLY A 39 3.89 -1.52 2.62
N TYR A 40 3.51 -1.19 1.39
CA TYR A 40 3.58 -2.07 0.23
C TYR A 40 4.22 -1.34 -0.96
N ILE A 41 5.11 -2.05 -1.67
CA ILE A 41 5.80 -1.55 -2.87
C ILE A 41 5.50 -2.50 -4.03
N THR A 42 5.05 -1.96 -5.15
CA THR A 42 4.66 -2.73 -6.34
C THR A 42 4.93 -1.96 -7.64
N PRO A 43 5.24 -2.65 -8.74
CA PRO A 43 5.21 -2.06 -10.09
C PRO A 43 3.78 -1.91 -10.63
N ASP A 44 2.78 -2.59 -10.07
CA ASP A 44 1.41 -2.56 -10.57
C ASP A 44 0.63 -1.39 -9.99
N TYR A 45 0.44 -0.36 -10.82
CA TYR A 45 -0.34 0.83 -10.45
C TYR A 45 -1.77 0.49 -10.00
N LYS A 46 -2.37 -0.58 -10.53
CA LYS A 46 -3.74 -0.98 -10.20
C LYS A 46 -3.85 -1.50 -8.78
N ILE A 47 -2.83 -2.26 -8.32
CA ILE A 47 -2.75 -2.71 -6.92
C ILE A 47 -2.59 -1.49 -6.02
N ALA A 48 -1.64 -0.60 -6.33
CA ALA A 48 -1.38 0.58 -5.53
C ALA A 48 -2.62 1.49 -5.37
N TYR A 49 -3.36 1.74 -6.45
CA TYR A 49 -4.56 2.58 -6.42
C TYR A 49 -5.70 1.92 -5.65
N SER A 50 -5.94 0.63 -5.87
CA SER A 50 -6.98 -0.11 -5.15
C SER A 50 -6.67 -0.17 -3.65
N LEU A 51 -5.42 -0.45 -3.30
CA LEU A 51 -4.95 -0.52 -1.92
C LEU A 51 -5.10 0.83 -1.20
N ALA A 52 -4.68 1.93 -1.83
CA ALA A 52 -4.82 3.26 -1.25
C ALA A 52 -6.30 3.59 -0.95
N PHE A 53 -7.22 3.22 -1.85
CA PHE A 53 -8.65 3.43 -1.66
C PHE A 53 -9.23 2.58 -0.51
N PHE A 54 -8.86 1.30 -0.43
CA PHE A 54 -9.29 0.42 0.64
C PHE A 54 -8.81 0.90 2.02
N LEU A 55 -7.55 1.34 2.11
CA LEU A 55 -6.98 1.83 3.36
C LEU A 55 -7.57 3.19 3.77
N ALA A 56 -7.88 4.07 2.81
CA ALA A 56 -8.50 5.37 3.09
C ALA A 56 -9.93 5.25 3.64
N SER A 57 -10.57 4.10 3.47
CA SER A 57 -11.89 3.81 4.06
C SER A 57 -11.82 3.60 5.58
N ALA A 58 -10.63 3.37 6.15
CA ALA A 58 -10.42 3.25 7.58
C ALA A 58 -10.00 4.59 8.23
N SER A 59 -10.84 5.10 9.11
CA SER A 59 -10.67 6.43 9.74
C SER A 59 -9.43 6.59 10.63
N HIS A 60 -8.82 5.49 11.07
CA HIS A 60 -7.64 5.50 11.94
C HIS A 60 -6.32 5.49 11.16
N PHE A 61 -6.36 5.25 9.85
CA PHE A 61 -5.20 5.29 8.98
C PHE A 61 -5.04 6.64 8.31
N ILE A 62 -3.82 7.16 8.39
CA ILE A 62 -3.32 8.21 7.50
C ILE A 62 -2.59 7.48 6.38
N VAL A 63 -3.18 7.49 5.19
CA VAL A 63 -2.63 6.83 4.00
C VAL A 63 -1.67 7.77 3.29
N HIS A 64 -0.49 7.25 2.96
CA HIS A 64 0.54 7.92 2.20
C HIS A 64 0.79 7.14 0.91
N THR A 65 1.09 7.87 -0.16
CA THR A 65 1.40 7.27 -1.47
C THR A 65 2.59 7.97 -2.10
N GLU A 66 3.38 7.22 -2.85
CA GLU A 66 4.49 7.74 -3.64
C GLU A 66 4.57 6.99 -4.96
N LYS A 67 4.87 7.73 -6.04
CA LYS A 67 5.15 7.18 -7.36
C LYS A 67 6.56 7.60 -7.75
N GLU A 68 7.44 6.63 -7.92
CA GLU A 68 8.84 6.82 -8.28
C GLU A 68 9.09 6.34 -9.71
N ALA A 69 9.72 7.18 -10.54
CA ALA A 69 10.12 6.80 -11.89
C ALA A 69 11.46 6.06 -11.82
N ILE A 70 11.53 4.85 -12.39
CA ILE A 70 12.75 4.06 -12.50
C ILE A 70 12.99 3.75 -13.97
N LYS A 71 13.91 4.51 -14.58
CA LYS A 71 14.21 4.44 -16.03
C LYS A 71 12.93 4.58 -16.86
N ASP A 72 12.48 3.49 -17.47
CA ASP A 72 11.32 3.40 -18.37
C ASP A 72 10.06 2.84 -17.68
N SER A 73 10.07 2.70 -16.35
CA SER A 73 8.96 2.15 -15.57
C SER A 73 8.69 2.99 -14.32
N PHE A 74 7.67 2.59 -13.55
CA PHE A 74 7.30 3.20 -12.28
C PHE A 74 7.21 2.17 -11.17
N ILE A 75 7.60 2.58 -9.97
CA ILE A 75 7.32 1.86 -8.73
C ILE A 75 6.35 2.70 -7.91
N TYR A 76 5.38 2.04 -7.29
CA TYR A 76 4.35 2.63 -6.46
C TYR A 76 4.53 2.16 -5.03
N LYS A 77 4.50 3.10 -4.08
CA LYS A 77 4.58 2.83 -2.65
C LYS A 77 3.28 3.30 -2.00
N VAL A 78 2.70 2.48 -1.14
CA VAL A 78 1.53 2.82 -0.32
C VAL A 78 1.82 2.40 1.11
N TRP A 79 1.65 3.30 2.07
CA TRP A 79 1.88 2.98 3.49
C TRP A 79 0.92 3.75 4.40
N VAL A 80 0.78 3.27 5.62
CA VAL A 80 -0.09 3.91 6.62
C VAL A 80 0.70 4.34 7.85
N THR A 81 0.28 5.45 8.42
CA THR A 81 0.59 5.81 9.82
C THR A 81 -0.71 5.89 10.60
N VAL A 82 -0.71 5.51 11.87
CA VAL A 82 -1.91 5.61 12.70
C VAL A 82 -2.06 7.04 13.20
N ALA A 83 -3.25 7.62 13.05
CA ALA A 83 -3.55 8.91 13.66
C ALA A 83 -3.39 8.78 15.18
N THR A 84 -2.47 9.53 15.77
CA THR A 84 -2.36 9.57 17.23
C THR A 84 -3.56 10.34 17.75
N ASN A 85 -4.45 9.68 18.48
CA ASN A 85 -5.48 10.38 19.24
C ASN A 85 -4.75 11.35 20.18
N LYS A 86 -5.03 12.65 20.02
CA LYS A 86 -4.64 13.67 20.99
C LYS A 86 -5.42 13.47 22.30
#